data_AF-A0A7X4Z4G6-F1
#
_entry.id   AF-A0A7X4Z4G6-F1
#
_cell.length_a   1.000
_cell.length_b   1.000
_cell.length_c   1.000
_cell.angle_alpha   90.00
_cell.angle_beta   90.00
_cell.angle_gamma   90.00
#
_symmetry.space_group_name_H-M   'P 1'
#
loop_
_entity.id
_entity.type
_entity.pdbx_description
1 polymer ?
#
loop_
_entity_poly.entity_id
_entity_poly.type
_entity_poly.pdbx_seq_one_letter_code
_entity_poly.pdbx_strand_id
1 'polypeptide(L)'
;MKFVELFNAILEQSDYNLNRFVKGDSLAVSEEMPESFLESLKELVNISPGIVRNVENQETFWEMFEKLEDYENNNKFVSWIQKYSRVSNRPFEEAAFLKDMEQTLFERMTDYCFHNLIIRNIGKKRVDESIGDVRQLYVLRKIIFNFIEFVIVENLSKENAFETMERIFGVKKSCCEYWWKIVQENEEKLWKIMMMKQSRRMEDKLNYILEIIDK
;
A
#
# COMPACT_ATOMS: atom_id res chain seq x y z
N MET A 1 6.60 -24.57 -3.69
CA MET A 1 6.57 -23.08 -3.71
C MET A 1 5.67 -22.68 -2.57
N LYS A 2 6.20 -21.95 -1.57
CA LYS A 2 5.50 -21.61 -0.32
C LYS A 2 4.06 -21.09 -0.49
N PHE A 3 3.80 -20.32 -1.55
CA PHE A 3 2.45 -19.85 -1.89
C PHE A 3 1.45 -20.97 -2.17
N VAL A 4 1.82 -21.93 -3.02
CA VAL A 4 0.96 -23.07 -3.39
C VAL A 4 0.78 -24.00 -2.21
N GLU A 5 1.81 -24.19 -1.38
CA GLU A 5 1.71 -24.97 -0.14
C GLU A 5 0.71 -24.35 0.83
N LEU A 6 0.78 -23.03 1.06
CA LEU A 6 -0.19 -22.32 1.90
C LEU A 6 -1.60 -22.33 1.30
N PHE A 7 -1.72 -22.17 -0.02
CA PHE A 7 -3.01 -22.23 -0.71
C PHE A 7 -3.66 -23.61 -0.56
N ASN A 8 -2.90 -24.69 -0.75
CA ASN A 8 -3.41 -26.05 -0.57
C ASN A 8 -3.76 -26.33 0.91
N ALA A 9 -2.96 -25.85 1.85
CA ALA A 9 -3.26 -26.00 3.27
C ALA A 9 -4.58 -25.32 3.68
N ILE A 10 -4.89 -24.14 3.14
CA ILE A 10 -6.18 -23.48 3.42
C ILE A 10 -7.33 -24.15 2.65
N LEU A 11 -7.10 -24.69 1.46
CA LEU A 11 -8.10 -25.44 0.71
C LEU A 11 -8.57 -26.66 1.51
N GLU A 12 -7.62 -27.49 1.95
CA GLU A 12 -7.89 -28.71 2.73
C GLU A 12 -8.65 -28.39 4.03
N GLN A 13 -8.23 -27.34 4.75
CA GLN A 13 -8.89 -26.90 5.99
C GLN A 13 -10.28 -26.27 5.76
N SER A 14 -10.64 -25.96 4.51
CA SER A 14 -11.91 -25.32 4.14
C SER A 14 -12.90 -26.27 3.45
N ASP A 15 -12.62 -27.58 3.45
CA ASP A 15 -13.36 -28.57 2.67
C ASP A 15 -13.39 -28.21 1.17
N TYR A 16 -12.28 -27.67 0.66
CA TYR A 16 -12.10 -27.26 -0.74
C TYR A 16 -13.13 -26.22 -1.22
N ASN A 17 -13.62 -25.36 -0.31
CA ASN A 17 -14.60 -24.32 -0.61
C ASN A 17 -14.24 -23.01 0.08
N LEU A 18 -13.25 -22.30 -0.47
CA LEU A 18 -12.85 -20.97 0.01
C LEU A 18 -13.85 -19.87 -0.39
N ASN A 19 -14.68 -20.10 -1.40
CA ASN A 19 -15.71 -19.14 -1.81
C ASN A 19 -16.68 -18.79 -0.68
N ARG A 20 -16.88 -19.69 0.29
CA ARG A 20 -17.74 -19.45 1.46
C ARG A 20 -17.33 -18.22 2.28
N PHE A 21 -16.04 -17.89 2.25
CA PHE A 21 -15.45 -16.77 2.99
C PHE A 21 -15.49 -15.44 2.24
N VAL A 22 -15.78 -15.42 0.94
CA VAL A 22 -15.75 -14.18 0.14
C VAL A 22 -17.11 -13.48 0.22
N LYS A 23 -17.12 -12.23 0.70
CA LYS A 23 -18.31 -11.36 0.80
C LYS A 23 -18.10 -10.07 0.01
N GLY A 24 -18.36 -10.12 -1.29
CA GLY A 24 -18.06 -9.00 -2.19
C GLY A 24 -16.56 -8.78 -2.29
N ASP A 25 -16.08 -7.62 -1.81
CA ASP A 25 -14.67 -7.23 -1.84
C ASP A 25 -13.90 -7.59 -0.55
N SER A 26 -14.54 -8.23 0.42
CA SER A 26 -13.92 -8.62 1.70
C SER A 26 -13.92 -10.13 1.93
N LEU A 27 -13.03 -10.56 2.84
CA LEU A 27 -13.08 -11.88 3.45
C LEU A 27 -13.78 -11.79 4.80
N ALA A 28 -14.74 -12.68 5.03
CA ALA A 28 -15.40 -12.89 6.30
C ALA A 28 -15.18 -14.34 6.73
N VAL A 29 -14.29 -14.52 7.71
CA VAL A 29 -14.00 -15.84 8.30
C VAL A 29 -14.71 -15.91 9.65
N SER A 30 -15.46 -16.98 9.89
CA SER A 30 -16.09 -17.21 11.19
C SER A 30 -15.06 -17.60 12.25
N GLU A 31 -15.35 -17.32 13.51
CA GLU A 31 -14.50 -17.71 14.66
C GLU A 31 -14.41 -19.24 14.84
N GLU A 32 -15.27 -20.01 14.17
CA GLU A 32 -15.31 -21.47 14.22
C GLU A 32 -14.17 -22.14 13.42
N MET A 33 -13.42 -21.38 12.60
CA MET A 33 -12.29 -21.93 11.86
C MET A 33 -11.10 -22.20 12.80
N PRO A 34 -10.34 -23.29 12.56
CA PRO A 34 -9.12 -23.57 13.32
C PRO A 34 -8.13 -22.40 13.28
N GLU A 35 -7.40 -22.18 14.37
CA GLU A 35 -6.35 -21.15 14.44
C GLU A 35 -5.30 -21.33 13.35
N SER A 36 -4.93 -22.58 13.04
CA SER A 36 -4.03 -22.94 11.94
C SER A 36 -4.50 -22.45 10.57
N PHE A 37 -5.81 -22.41 10.34
CA PHE A 37 -6.39 -21.89 9.09
C PHE A 37 -6.20 -20.38 9.03
N LEU A 38 -6.48 -19.67 10.13
CA LEU A 38 -6.32 -18.22 10.21
C LEU A 38 -4.86 -17.80 10.05
N GLU A 39 -3.91 -18.53 10.65
CA GLU A 39 -2.48 -18.31 10.49
C GLU A 39 -2.04 -18.50 9.03
N SER A 40 -2.43 -19.61 8.41
CA SER A 40 -2.09 -19.92 7.02
C SER A 40 -2.69 -18.91 6.05
N LEU A 41 -3.93 -18.48 6.29
CA LEU A 41 -4.60 -17.46 5.49
C LEU A 41 -3.91 -16.10 5.62
N LYS A 42 -3.59 -15.67 6.85
CA LYS A 42 -2.85 -14.43 7.09
C LYS A 42 -1.49 -14.46 6.39
N GLU A 43 -0.77 -15.58 6.50
CA GLU A 43 0.52 -15.73 5.86
C GLU A 43 0.41 -15.68 4.33
N LEU A 44 -0.55 -16.41 3.75
CA LEU A 44 -0.82 -16.39 2.31
C LEU A 44 -1.10 -14.97 1.81
N VAL A 45 -2.01 -14.26 2.49
CA VAL A 45 -2.36 -12.87 2.16
C VAL A 45 -1.14 -11.97 2.24
N ASN A 46 -0.32 -12.10 3.29
CA ASN A 46 0.88 -11.28 3.50
C ASN A 46 1.95 -11.50 2.42
N ILE A 47 2.19 -12.74 2.00
CA ILE A 47 3.22 -13.04 0.99
C ILE A 47 2.73 -12.81 -0.45
N SER A 48 1.42 -12.84 -0.68
CA SER A 48 0.82 -12.78 -2.03
C SER A 48 1.34 -11.62 -2.90
N PRO A 49 1.43 -10.35 -2.43
CA PRO A 49 1.81 -9.26 -3.31
C PRO A 49 3.26 -9.38 -3.76
N GLY A 50 4.16 -9.79 -2.84
CA GLY A 50 5.58 -9.97 -3.14
C GLY A 50 5.84 -11.09 -4.14
N ILE A 51 5.09 -12.19 -4.05
CA ILE A 51 5.21 -13.31 -5.00
C ILE A 51 4.71 -12.87 -6.37
N VAL A 52 3.50 -12.30 -6.45
CA VAL A 52 2.90 -11.85 -7.72
C VAL A 52 3.77 -10.79 -8.41
N ARG A 53 4.43 -9.92 -7.64
CA ARG A 53 5.35 -8.88 -8.15
C ARG A 53 6.58 -9.46 -8.85
N ASN A 54 7.07 -10.60 -8.40
CA ASN A 54 8.32 -11.21 -8.88
C ASN A 54 8.10 -12.31 -9.92
N VAL A 55 6.84 -12.65 -10.21
CA VAL A 55 6.49 -13.60 -11.26
C VAL A 55 6.66 -12.91 -12.62
N GLU A 56 7.41 -13.55 -13.53
CA GLU A 56 7.64 -13.03 -14.89
C GLU A 56 6.36 -12.93 -15.71
N ASN A 57 5.49 -13.95 -15.64
CA ASN A 57 4.20 -13.99 -16.32
C ASN A 57 3.06 -14.19 -15.32
N GLN A 58 2.47 -13.07 -14.89
CA GLN A 58 1.36 -13.09 -13.94
C GLN A 58 0.12 -13.81 -14.50
N GLU A 59 -0.14 -13.71 -15.81
CA GLU A 59 -1.28 -14.36 -16.46
C GLU A 59 -1.18 -15.89 -16.30
N THR A 60 -0.05 -16.48 -16.71
CA THR A 60 0.21 -17.91 -16.55
C THR A 60 0.21 -18.35 -15.08
N PHE A 61 0.66 -17.50 -14.16
CA PHE A 61 0.59 -17.79 -12.72
C PHE A 61 -0.84 -17.90 -12.21
N TRP A 62 -1.77 -17.07 -12.70
CA TRP A 62 -3.17 -17.17 -12.28
C TRP A 62 -3.92 -18.30 -12.99
N GLU A 63 -3.62 -18.55 -14.27
CA GLU A 63 -4.17 -19.67 -15.05
C GLU A 63 -3.88 -21.04 -14.41
N MET A 64 -2.84 -21.16 -13.59
CA MET A 64 -2.55 -22.42 -12.89
C MET A 64 -3.67 -22.82 -11.93
N PHE A 65 -4.37 -21.85 -11.33
CA PHE A 65 -5.46 -22.10 -10.39
C PHE A 65 -6.75 -22.53 -11.11
N GLU A 66 -6.93 -22.11 -12.37
CA GLU A 66 -8.07 -22.51 -13.20
C GLU A 66 -8.04 -23.99 -13.58
N LYS A 67 -6.88 -24.65 -13.43
CA LYS A 67 -6.68 -26.08 -13.70
C LYS A 67 -6.99 -26.97 -12.50
N LEU A 68 -7.36 -26.40 -11.35
CA LEU A 68 -7.72 -27.16 -10.15
C LEU A 68 -9.10 -27.80 -10.33
N GLU A 69 -9.25 -29.05 -9.89
CA GLU A 69 -10.52 -29.80 -10.00
C GLU A 69 -11.66 -29.10 -9.25
N ASP A 70 -11.34 -28.41 -8.17
CA ASP A 70 -12.23 -27.68 -7.28
C ASP A 70 -12.30 -26.16 -7.59
N TYR A 71 -11.83 -25.72 -8.76
CA TYR A 71 -11.77 -24.30 -9.11
C TYR A 71 -13.11 -23.57 -8.95
N GLU A 72 -14.24 -24.17 -9.33
CA GLU A 72 -15.57 -23.54 -9.19
C GLU A 72 -15.93 -23.19 -7.73
N ASN A 73 -15.42 -23.94 -6.76
CA ASN A 73 -15.62 -23.68 -5.33
C ASN A 73 -14.62 -22.66 -4.76
N ASN A 74 -13.65 -22.21 -5.55
CA ASN A 74 -12.54 -21.37 -5.08
C ASN A 74 -12.28 -20.14 -5.97
N ASN A 75 -12.93 -20.02 -7.13
CA ASN A 75 -12.72 -18.96 -8.11
C ASN A 75 -12.91 -17.54 -7.55
N LYS A 76 -13.88 -17.30 -6.65
CA LYS A 76 -14.07 -15.99 -6.00
C LYS A 76 -12.91 -15.66 -5.08
N PHE A 77 -12.40 -16.66 -4.36
CA PHE A 77 -11.26 -16.47 -3.47
C PHE A 77 -9.97 -16.20 -4.27
N VAL A 78 -9.73 -16.94 -5.35
CA VAL A 78 -8.61 -16.70 -6.27
C VAL A 78 -8.68 -15.29 -6.87
N SER A 79 -9.86 -14.89 -7.38
CA SER A 79 -10.09 -13.53 -7.89
C SER A 79 -9.88 -12.45 -6.83
N TRP A 80 -10.29 -12.72 -5.59
CA TRP A 80 -10.09 -11.83 -4.47
C TRP A 80 -8.60 -11.63 -4.14
N ILE A 81 -7.81 -12.72 -4.04
CA ILE A 81 -6.35 -12.61 -3.82
C ILE A 81 -5.69 -11.88 -4.99
N GLN A 82 -6.05 -12.20 -6.23
CA GLN A 82 -5.51 -11.53 -7.41
C GLN A 82 -5.75 -10.01 -7.36
N LYS A 83 -6.98 -9.59 -7.05
CA LYS A 83 -7.34 -8.16 -6.89
C LYS A 83 -6.57 -7.54 -5.73
N TYR A 84 -6.48 -8.22 -4.59
CA TYR A 84 -5.74 -7.76 -3.42
C TYR A 84 -4.25 -7.55 -3.73
N SER A 85 -3.58 -8.52 -4.36
CA SER A 85 -2.17 -8.43 -4.72
C SER A 85 -1.93 -7.28 -5.71
N ARG A 86 -2.81 -7.11 -6.71
CA ARG A 86 -2.73 -6.00 -7.66
C ARG A 86 -2.86 -4.64 -6.98
N VAL A 87 -3.86 -4.46 -6.11
CA VAL A 87 -4.05 -3.21 -5.36
C VAL A 87 -2.86 -2.95 -4.44
N SER A 88 -2.34 -3.98 -3.79
CA SER A 88 -1.18 -3.90 -2.88
C SER A 88 0.13 -3.57 -3.60
N ASN A 89 0.29 -4.00 -4.85
CA ASN A 89 1.49 -3.71 -5.67
C ASN A 89 1.40 -2.38 -6.41
N ARG A 90 0.21 -1.79 -6.57
CA ARG A 90 0.02 -0.51 -7.25
C ARG A 90 0.94 0.62 -6.74
N PRO A 91 1.17 0.82 -5.43
CA PRO A 91 2.10 1.85 -4.96
C PRO A 91 3.53 1.65 -5.46
N PHE A 92 3.99 0.39 -5.55
CA PHE A 92 5.30 0.03 -6.08
C PHE A 92 5.38 0.34 -7.58
N GLU A 93 4.37 -0.03 -8.35
CA GLU A 93 4.27 0.26 -9.79
C GLU A 93 4.23 1.78 -10.07
N GLU A 94 3.41 2.52 -9.32
CA GLU A 94 3.33 3.99 -9.43
C GLU A 94 4.65 4.67 -9.07
N ALA A 95 5.44 4.11 -8.15
CA ALA A 95 6.73 4.63 -7.71
C ALA A 95 7.92 4.21 -8.60
N ALA A 96 7.71 3.34 -9.60
CA ALA A 96 8.79 2.76 -10.39
C ALA A 96 9.71 3.80 -11.06
N PHE A 97 9.17 4.97 -11.41
CA PHE A 97 9.95 6.08 -11.99
C PHE A 97 11.07 6.60 -11.08
N LEU A 98 11.00 6.37 -9.77
CA LEU A 98 12.06 6.76 -8.81
C LEU A 98 13.29 5.85 -8.89
N LYS A 99 13.15 4.63 -9.42
CA LYS A 99 14.23 3.65 -9.44
C LYS A 99 15.40 4.10 -10.30
N ASP A 100 15.10 4.71 -11.45
CA ASP A 100 16.10 5.08 -12.45
C ASP A 100 16.20 6.60 -12.64
N MET A 101 15.60 7.37 -11.72
CA MET A 101 15.68 8.81 -11.71
C MET A 101 17.10 9.28 -11.37
N GLU A 102 17.61 10.25 -12.12
CA GLU A 102 18.86 10.93 -11.81
C GLU A 102 18.75 11.64 -10.45
N GLN A 103 19.79 11.53 -9.61
CA GLN A 103 19.80 12.10 -8.26
C GLN A 103 19.48 13.60 -8.24
N THR A 104 20.03 14.39 -9.17
CA THR A 104 19.81 15.84 -9.24
C THR A 104 18.35 16.18 -9.54
N LEU A 105 17.71 15.44 -10.44
CA LEU A 105 16.30 15.56 -10.77
C LEU A 105 15.43 15.14 -9.57
N PHE A 106 15.80 14.03 -8.91
CA PHE A 106 15.12 13.53 -7.72
C PHE A 106 15.09 14.57 -6.59
N GLU A 107 16.23 15.15 -6.27
CA GLU A 107 16.36 16.18 -5.22
C GLU A 107 15.51 17.39 -5.58
N ARG A 108 15.63 17.90 -6.82
CA ARG A 108 14.84 19.05 -7.30
C ARG A 108 13.33 18.80 -7.23
N MET A 109 12.85 17.64 -7.69
CA MET A 109 11.44 17.29 -7.64
C MET A 109 10.95 17.10 -6.20
N THR A 110 11.77 16.49 -5.34
CA THR A 110 11.48 16.31 -3.93
C THR A 110 11.37 17.63 -3.21
N ASP A 111 12.36 18.52 -3.37
CA ASP A 111 12.36 19.85 -2.75
C ASP A 111 11.14 20.65 -3.19
N TYR A 112 10.83 20.65 -4.48
CA TYR A 112 9.64 21.31 -5.00
C TYR A 112 8.37 20.74 -4.36
N CYS A 113 8.22 19.41 -4.36
CA CYS A 113 7.06 18.74 -3.77
C CYS A 113 6.93 19.07 -2.29
N PHE A 114 8.02 18.99 -1.54
CA PHE A 114 8.04 19.22 -0.11
C PHE A 114 7.65 20.67 0.21
N HIS A 115 8.37 21.65 -0.34
CA HIS A 115 8.15 23.05 0.00
C HIS A 115 6.79 23.56 -0.50
N ASN A 116 6.39 23.21 -1.72
CA ASN A 116 5.21 23.81 -2.34
C ASN A 116 3.94 22.99 -2.12
N LEU A 117 4.00 21.67 -2.21
CA LEU A 117 2.82 20.81 -2.17
C LEU A 117 2.52 20.24 -0.77
N ILE A 118 3.53 20.15 0.10
CA ILE A 118 3.39 19.67 1.48
C ILE A 118 3.33 20.86 2.44
N ILE A 119 4.39 21.66 2.49
CA ILE A 119 4.55 22.74 3.46
C ILE A 119 3.63 23.94 3.17
N ARG A 120 3.63 24.45 1.93
CA ARG A 120 2.78 25.60 1.53
C ARG A 120 1.38 25.20 1.09
N ASN A 121 1.20 23.94 0.66
CA ASN A 121 -0.04 23.41 0.12
C ASN A 121 -0.70 24.32 -0.95
N ILE A 122 0.06 24.69 -1.99
CA ILE A 122 -0.38 25.65 -3.04
C ILE A 122 -1.57 25.17 -3.90
N GLY A 123 -2.07 23.95 -3.69
CA GLY A 123 -3.16 23.36 -4.44
C GLY A 123 -2.76 22.79 -5.80
N LYS A 124 -3.65 22.00 -6.40
CA LYS A 124 -3.40 21.23 -7.64
C LYS A 124 -3.25 22.08 -8.91
N LYS A 125 -3.81 23.30 -8.92
CA LYS A 125 -3.86 24.17 -10.12
C LYS A 125 -2.59 25.02 -10.33
N ARG A 126 -1.60 24.90 -9.43
CA ARG A 126 -0.41 25.75 -9.40
C ARG A 126 0.90 24.96 -9.51
N VAL A 127 0.81 23.73 -10.02
CA VAL A 127 2.00 22.88 -10.22
C VAL A 127 2.81 23.44 -11.38
N ASP A 128 4.12 23.57 -11.17
CA ASP A 128 5.08 24.01 -12.17
C ASP A 128 5.56 22.80 -12.97
N GLU A 129 5.08 22.70 -14.21
CA GLU A 129 5.38 21.57 -15.11
C GLU A 129 6.84 21.58 -15.60
N SER A 130 7.59 22.67 -15.39
CA SER A 130 9.03 22.72 -15.73
C SER A 130 9.90 21.89 -14.78
N ILE A 131 9.39 21.58 -13.57
CA ILE A 131 10.12 20.82 -12.56
C ILE A 131 10.14 19.32 -12.89
N GLY A 132 9.03 18.82 -13.43
CA GLY A 132 8.84 17.42 -13.80
C GLY A 132 7.39 17.11 -14.20
N ASP A 133 7.15 15.86 -14.60
CA ASP A 133 5.80 15.41 -14.98
C ASP A 133 4.81 15.56 -13.81
N VAL A 134 3.64 16.13 -14.10
CA VAL A 134 2.62 16.46 -13.10
C VAL A 134 2.12 15.21 -12.38
N ARG A 135 1.96 14.08 -13.07
CA ARG A 135 1.51 12.83 -12.44
C ARG A 135 2.59 12.31 -11.49
N GLN A 136 3.85 12.31 -11.92
CA GLN A 136 4.99 11.93 -11.09
C GLN A 136 5.10 12.82 -9.84
N LEU A 137 4.92 14.15 -9.96
CA LEU A 137 4.91 15.06 -8.82
C LEU A 137 3.77 14.73 -7.82
N TYR A 138 2.59 14.34 -8.32
CA TYR A 138 1.51 13.90 -7.42
C TYR A 138 1.80 12.57 -6.74
N VAL A 139 2.37 11.61 -7.46
CA VAL A 139 2.79 10.34 -6.88
C VAL A 139 3.88 10.57 -5.84
N LEU A 140 4.92 11.33 -6.18
CA LEU A 140 6.01 11.69 -5.27
C LEU A 140 5.48 12.39 -4.01
N ARG A 141 4.55 13.34 -4.15
CA ARG A 141 3.88 13.98 -3.01
C ARG A 141 3.20 12.95 -2.10
N LYS A 142 2.50 11.96 -2.65
CA LYS A 142 1.87 10.90 -1.85
C LYS A 142 2.90 10.06 -1.13
N ILE A 143 3.98 9.67 -1.81
CA ILE A 143 5.06 8.86 -1.26
C ILE A 143 5.74 9.59 -0.09
N ILE A 144 6.10 10.87 -0.28
CA ILE A 144 6.70 11.70 0.78
C ILE A 144 5.72 11.88 1.95
N PHE A 145 4.42 12.06 1.70
CA PHE A 145 3.44 12.13 2.79
C PHE A 145 3.34 10.83 3.59
N ASN A 146 3.38 9.66 2.95
CA ASN A 146 3.42 8.39 3.67
C ASN A 146 4.69 8.27 4.51
N PHE A 147 5.84 8.67 3.96
CA PHE A 147 7.08 8.70 4.72
C PHE A 147 6.98 9.61 5.96
N ILE A 148 6.43 10.82 5.80
CA ILE A 148 6.18 11.73 6.93
C ILE A 148 5.23 11.11 7.95
N GLU A 149 4.19 10.40 7.51
CA GLU A 149 3.24 9.71 8.41
C GLU A 149 3.95 8.61 9.22
N PHE A 150 4.78 7.78 8.56
CA PHE A 150 5.60 6.77 9.24
C PHE A 150 6.53 7.36 10.29
N VAL A 151 7.21 8.48 9.97
CA VAL A 151 8.17 9.10 10.89
C VAL A 151 7.49 9.88 12.01
N ILE A 152 6.49 10.70 11.69
CA ILE A 152 5.91 11.68 12.64
C ILE A 152 4.71 11.12 13.39
N VAL A 153 3.83 10.38 12.71
CA VAL A 153 2.59 9.87 13.31
C VAL A 153 2.81 8.52 13.94
N GLU A 154 3.38 7.58 13.18
CA GLU A 154 3.64 6.23 13.67
C GLU A 154 4.92 6.14 14.51
N ASN A 155 5.72 7.22 14.53
CA ASN A 155 6.95 7.33 15.31
C ASN A 155 7.91 6.14 15.06
N LEU A 156 8.00 5.71 13.81
CA LEU A 156 8.91 4.63 13.43
C LEU A 156 10.36 5.09 13.57
N SER A 157 11.23 4.16 13.99
CA SER A 157 12.68 4.37 13.87
C SER A 157 13.07 4.57 12.40
N LYS A 158 14.24 5.18 12.17
CA LYS A 158 14.77 5.42 10.83
C LYS A 158 14.81 4.14 10.01
N GLU A 159 15.33 3.07 10.60
CA GLU A 159 15.46 1.76 9.97
C GLU A 159 14.09 1.20 9.57
N ASN A 160 13.12 1.20 10.48
CA ASN A 160 11.78 0.67 10.22
C ASN A 160 11.04 1.50 9.16
N ALA A 161 11.19 2.82 9.17
CA ALA A 161 10.62 3.68 8.15
C ALA A 161 11.22 3.38 6.77
N PHE A 162 12.54 3.16 6.70
CA PHE A 162 13.24 2.89 5.45
C PHE A 162 12.85 1.52 4.87
N GLU A 163 12.85 0.48 5.69
CA GLU A 163 12.39 -0.86 5.31
C GLU A 163 10.93 -0.85 4.84
N THR A 164 10.07 -0.07 5.52
CA THR A 164 8.67 0.07 5.12
C THR A 164 8.53 0.76 3.77
N MET A 165 9.32 1.82 3.49
CA MET A 165 9.32 2.49 2.19
C MET A 165 9.83 1.60 1.07
N GLU A 166 10.88 0.83 1.30
CA GLU A 166 11.40 -0.13 0.34
C GLU A 166 10.37 -1.22 0.04
N ARG A 167 9.72 -1.77 1.07
CA ARG A 167 8.69 -2.80 0.92
C ARG A 167 7.47 -2.33 0.11
N ILE A 168 6.93 -1.15 0.44
CA ILE A 168 5.69 -0.63 -0.14
C ILE A 168 5.92 0.01 -1.51
N PHE A 169 6.96 0.84 -1.63
CA PHE A 169 7.19 1.68 -2.80
C PHE A 169 8.44 1.30 -3.61
N GLY A 170 9.29 0.40 -3.12
CA GLY A 170 10.55 0.05 -3.81
C GLY A 170 11.56 1.18 -3.80
N VAL A 171 11.45 2.12 -2.85
CA VAL A 171 12.32 3.30 -2.80
C VAL A 171 13.69 2.94 -2.24
N LYS A 172 14.75 3.40 -2.91
CA LYS A 172 16.14 3.19 -2.49
C LYS A 172 16.44 3.93 -1.19
N LYS A 173 17.31 3.35 -0.35
CA LYS A 173 17.79 3.96 0.90
C LYS A 173 18.30 5.39 0.74
N SER A 174 19.00 5.72 -0.36
CA SER A 174 19.52 7.08 -0.62
C SER A 174 18.41 8.13 -0.72
N CYS A 175 17.27 7.78 -1.32
CA CYS A 175 16.10 8.66 -1.38
C CYS A 175 15.51 8.87 0.02
N CYS A 176 15.41 7.79 0.82
CA CYS A 176 14.92 7.85 2.19
C CYS A 176 15.83 8.67 3.11
N GLU A 177 17.17 8.59 2.94
CA GLU A 177 18.14 9.45 3.67
C GLU A 177 17.86 10.93 3.41
N TYR A 178 17.63 11.29 2.14
CA TYR A 178 17.33 12.67 1.77
C TYR A 178 16.00 13.14 2.38
N TRP A 179 14.95 12.33 2.32
CA TRP A 179 13.68 12.66 2.96
C TRP A 179 13.79 12.73 4.49
N TRP A 180 14.54 11.83 5.12
CA TRP A 180 14.77 11.83 6.56
C TRP A 180 15.36 13.17 7.01
N LYS A 181 16.39 13.65 6.31
CA LYS A 181 17.00 14.95 6.58
C LYS A 181 15.97 16.08 6.49
N ILE A 182 15.21 16.15 5.40
CA ILE A 182 14.19 17.18 5.21
C ILE A 182 13.10 17.12 6.29
N VAL A 183 12.70 15.92 6.71
CA VAL A 183 11.71 15.73 7.78
C VAL A 183 12.25 16.23 9.12
N GLN A 184 13.48 15.87 9.50
CA GLN A 184 14.11 16.34 10.73
C GLN A 184 14.25 17.87 10.77
N GLU A 185 14.65 18.48 9.66
CA GLU A 185 14.79 19.94 9.55
C GLU A 185 13.44 20.70 9.69
N ASN A 186 12.31 20.00 9.52
CA ASN A 186 10.97 20.60 9.48
C ASN A 186 9.99 19.94 10.46
N GLU A 187 10.48 19.19 11.44
CA GLU A 187 9.71 18.28 12.28
C GLU A 187 8.50 18.97 12.95
N GLU A 188 8.72 20.11 13.62
CA GLU A 188 7.65 20.85 14.31
C GLU A 188 6.53 21.27 13.36
N LYS A 189 6.90 21.75 12.17
CA LYS A 189 5.93 22.20 11.17
C LYS A 189 5.17 21.02 10.57
N LEU A 190 5.86 19.92 10.31
CA LEU A 190 5.24 18.70 9.82
C LEU A 190 4.29 18.10 10.85
N TRP A 191 4.67 18.08 12.13
CA TRP A 191 3.80 17.63 13.21
C TRP A 191 2.50 18.42 13.25
N LYS A 192 2.57 19.76 13.19
CA LYS A 192 1.37 20.62 13.12
C LYS A 192 0.50 20.28 11.90
N ILE A 193 1.10 20.11 10.72
CA ILE A 193 0.38 19.76 9.48
C ILE A 193 -0.31 18.40 9.62
N MET A 194 0.37 17.40 10.16
CA MET A 194 -0.15 16.04 10.31
C MET A 194 -1.28 15.97 11.33
N MET A 195 -1.13 16.64 12.48
CA MET A 195 -2.18 16.72 13.49
C MET A 195 -3.44 17.41 12.95
N MET A 196 -3.30 18.56 12.27
CA MET A 196 -4.45 19.23 11.65
C MET A 196 -5.17 18.35 10.62
N LYS A 197 -4.41 17.58 9.82
CA LYS A 197 -5.00 16.62 8.88
C LYS A 197 -5.75 15.50 9.59
N GLN A 198 -5.21 14.97 10.68
CA GLN A 198 -5.88 13.93 11.46
C GLN A 198 -7.15 14.43 12.12
N SER A 199 -7.11 15.62 12.75
CA SER A 199 -8.29 16.27 13.32
C SER A 199 -9.39 16.43 12.28
N ARG A 200 -9.06 16.94 11.10
CA ARG A 200 -10.03 17.08 10.00
C ARG A 200 -10.60 15.73 9.55
N ARG A 201 -9.77 14.69 9.42
CA ARG A 201 -10.24 13.33 9.07
C ARG A 201 -11.20 12.78 10.12
N MET A 202 -10.97 13.05 11.41
CA MET A 202 -11.87 12.64 12.49
C MET A 202 -13.19 13.39 12.42
N GLU A 203 -13.16 14.71 12.20
CA GLU A 203 -14.35 15.54 12.00
C GLU A 203 -15.19 15.04 10.81
N ASP A 204 -14.56 14.80 9.66
CA ASP A 204 -15.24 14.30 8.46
C ASP A 204 -15.93 12.94 8.72
N LYS A 205 -15.27 12.02 9.44
CA LYS A 205 -15.85 10.72 9.82
C LYS A 205 -17.00 10.86 10.81
N LEU A 206 -16.87 11.74 11.80
CA LEU A 206 -17.92 12.00 12.78
C LEU A 206 -19.16 12.59 12.11
N ASN A 207 -18.98 13.57 11.22
CA ASN A 207 -20.07 14.16 10.45
C ASN A 207 -20.79 13.11 9.61
N TYR A 208 -20.06 12.23 8.92
CA TYR A 208 -20.66 11.14 8.16
C TYR A 208 -21.49 10.18 9.03
N ILE A 209 -21.02 9.86 10.24
CA ILE A 209 -21.77 9.01 11.17
C ILE A 209 -23.03 9.72 11.67
N LEU A 210 -22.93 11.01 12.02
CA LEU A 210 -24.09 11.82 12.42
C LEU A 210 -25.14 11.88 11.32
N GLU A 211 -24.72 12.09 10.06
CA GLU A 211 -25.62 12.07 8.90
C GLU A 211 -26.31 10.71 8.67
N ILE A 212 -25.72 9.61 9.12
CA ILE A 212 -26.34 8.28 9.07
C ILE A 212 -27.33 8.09 10.22
N ILE A 213 -26.98 8.57 11.44
CA ILE A 213 -27.84 8.44 12.63
C ILE A 213 -29.09 9.31 12.51
N ASP A 214 -28.97 10.48 11.89
CA ASP A 214 -30.09 11.41 11.69
C ASP A 214 -31.04 11.00 10.54
N LYS A 215 -30.78 9.86 9.88
CA LYS A 215 -31.63 9.26 8.82
C LYS A 215 -32.36 8.02 9.32
#